data_AF-A0AAV6B8A5-F1
#
_entry.id   AF-A0AAV6B8A5-F1
#
_cell.length_a   1.000
_cell.length_b   1.000
_cell.length_c   1.000
_cell.angle_alpha   90.00
_cell.angle_beta   90.00
_cell.angle_gamma   90.00
#
_symmetry.space_group_name_H-M   'P 1'
#
loop_
_entity.id
_entity.type
_entity.pdbx_description
1 polymer ?
#
loop_
_entity_poly.entity_id
_entity_poly.type
_entity_poly.pdbx_seq_one_letter_code
_entity_poly.pdbx_strand_id
1 'polypeptide(L)'
;MLSSGAIGVAAAIVPCFRPIQGNFGFAAFWMMVGVLALGVAYFLVRRQALRDREPFWSPPTRRITEALLPGFIAGCAVGVFLIVFHQKLGVATWHCSVAWIILYGSALNAAGFFTPRGIGLFGRTLVLLGCALLFAYYLVPGDVTVAAHYVMGSVFGVLHLLYGFYLYFSERKRRV
;
A
#
# COMPACT_ATOMS: atom_id res chain seq x y z
N MET A 1 -1.37 10.01 -0.19
CA MET A 1 -2.44 9.37 0.61
C MET A 1 -3.79 9.44 -0.10
N LEU A 2 -4.37 10.63 -0.31
CA LEU A 2 -5.65 10.77 -1.04
C LEU A 2 -5.65 10.13 -2.44
N SER A 3 -4.70 10.50 -3.30
CA SER A 3 -4.65 9.96 -4.68
C SER A 3 -4.40 8.45 -4.70
N SER A 4 -3.50 7.95 -3.85
CA SER A 4 -3.21 6.51 -3.72
C SER A 4 -4.43 5.74 -3.25
N GLY A 5 -5.18 6.28 -2.28
CA GLY A 5 -6.42 5.67 -1.81
C GLY A 5 -7.53 5.68 -2.87
N ALA A 6 -7.66 6.76 -3.66
CA ALA A 6 -8.62 6.81 -4.75
C ALA A 6 -8.30 5.76 -5.83
N ILE A 7 -7.02 5.60 -6.17
CA ILE A 7 -6.54 4.55 -7.07
C ILE A 7 -6.86 3.16 -6.51
N GLY A 8 -6.61 2.93 -5.22
CA GLY A 8 -6.90 1.65 -4.55
C GLY A 8 -8.39 1.29 -4.54
N VAL A 9 -9.27 2.27 -4.28
CA VAL A 9 -10.73 2.05 -4.34
C VAL A 9 -11.18 1.77 -5.77
N ALA A 10 -10.72 2.55 -6.75
CA ALA A 10 -11.04 2.31 -8.15
C ALA A 10 -10.56 0.91 -8.61
N ALA A 11 -9.36 0.50 -8.20
CA ALA A 11 -8.83 -0.82 -8.49
C ALA A 11 -9.65 -1.94 -7.85
N ALA A 12 -10.18 -1.75 -6.64
CA ALA A 12 -11.01 -2.73 -5.95
C ALA A 12 -12.37 -2.99 -6.63
N ILE A 13 -12.85 -2.03 -7.42
CA ILE A 13 -14.10 -2.12 -8.19
C ILE A 13 -13.91 -2.96 -9.46
N VAL A 14 -12.70 -2.98 -10.04
CA VAL A 14 -12.44 -3.70 -11.31
C VAL A 14 -12.78 -5.20 -11.23
N PRO A 15 -12.37 -5.95 -10.20
CA PRO A 15 -12.75 -7.36 -10.02
C PRO A 15 -14.25 -7.63 -9.97
N CYS A 16 -15.08 -6.65 -9.57
CA CYS A 16 -16.54 -6.79 -9.54
C CYS A 16 -17.15 -6.87 -10.95
N PHE A 17 -16.53 -6.22 -11.94
CA PHE A 17 -16.98 -6.23 -13.33
C PHE A 17 -16.26 -7.28 -14.17
N ARG A 18 -14.98 -7.53 -13.87
CA ARG A 18 -14.16 -8.51 -14.56
C ARG A 18 -13.40 -9.34 -13.53
N PRO A 19 -13.88 -10.55 -13.19
CA PRO A 19 -13.23 -11.39 -12.20
C PRO A 19 -11.75 -11.60 -12.54
N ILE A 20 -10.88 -11.14 -11.65
CA ILE A 20 -9.44 -11.40 -11.73
C ILE A 20 -9.19 -12.60 -10.83
N GLN A 21 -8.91 -13.74 -11.44
CA GLN A 21 -8.73 -15.00 -10.73
C GLN A 21 -7.28 -15.48 -10.84
N GLY A 22 -6.91 -16.34 -9.88
CA GLY A 22 -5.61 -16.97 -9.82
C GLY A 22 -4.49 -16.04 -9.33
N ASN A 23 -3.42 -16.70 -8.89
CA ASN A 23 -2.24 -16.05 -8.32
C ASN A 23 -1.61 -15.01 -9.26
N PHE A 24 -1.43 -15.35 -10.54
CA PHE A 24 -0.82 -14.46 -11.53
C PHE A 24 -1.66 -13.20 -11.76
N GLY A 25 -2.95 -13.38 -12.07
CA GLY A 25 -3.84 -12.27 -12.37
C GLY A 25 -3.95 -11.30 -11.20
N PHE A 26 -4.10 -11.85 -9.98
CA PHE A 26 -4.12 -11.09 -8.74
C PHE A 26 -2.84 -10.28 -8.54
N ALA A 27 -1.67 -10.94 -8.58
CA ALA A 27 -0.39 -10.31 -8.30
C ALA A 27 -0.03 -9.25 -9.35
N ALA A 28 -0.18 -9.58 -10.64
CA ALA A 28 0.11 -8.67 -11.74
C ALA A 28 -0.79 -7.42 -11.67
N PHE A 29 -2.09 -7.59 -11.41
CA PHE A 29 -3.03 -6.48 -11.28
C PHE A 29 -2.62 -5.52 -10.15
N TRP A 30 -2.43 -6.03 -8.93
CA TRP A 30 -2.10 -5.18 -7.79
C TRP A 30 -0.69 -4.60 -7.86
N MET A 31 0.26 -5.28 -8.49
CA MET A 31 1.58 -4.71 -8.80
C MET A 31 1.45 -3.52 -9.76
N MET A 32 0.66 -3.63 -10.83
CA MET A 32 0.41 -2.51 -11.74
C MET A 32 -0.26 -1.33 -11.02
N VAL A 33 -1.26 -1.61 -10.17
CA VAL A 33 -1.92 -0.59 -9.34
C VAL A 33 -0.91 0.09 -8.40
N GLY A 34 -0.01 -0.68 -7.78
CA GLY A 34 1.07 -0.17 -6.93
C GLY A 34 2.04 0.73 -7.68
N VAL A 35 2.47 0.32 -8.89
CA VAL A 35 3.32 1.14 -9.77
C VAL A 35 2.63 2.44 -10.17
N LEU A 36 1.34 2.38 -10.54
CA LEU A 36 0.54 3.56 -10.87
C LEU A 36 0.45 4.51 -9.66
N ALA A 37 0.12 3.99 -8.48
CA ALA A 37 0.02 4.78 -7.26
C ALA A 37 1.35 5.42 -6.85
N LEU A 38 2.47 4.69 -6.99
CA LEU A 38 3.81 5.20 -6.75
C LEU A 38 4.18 6.30 -7.76
N GLY A 39 3.89 6.09 -9.05
CA GLY A 39 4.14 7.08 -10.10
C GLY A 39 3.37 8.38 -9.87
N VAL A 40 2.08 8.29 -9.52
CA VAL A 40 1.27 9.46 -9.17
C VAL A 40 1.81 10.16 -7.91
N ALA A 41 2.17 9.40 -6.88
CA ALA A 41 2.74 9.97 -5.66
C ALA A 41 4.07 10.70 -5.94
N TYR A 42 4.97 10.08 -6.70
CA TYR A 42 6.24 10.67 -7.12
C TYR A 42 6.01 11.96 -7.91
N PHE A 43 5.12 11.94 -8.90
CA PHE A 43 4.81 13.11 -9.72
C PHE A 43 4.29 14.28 -8.87
N LEU A 44 3.38 14.02 -7.93
CA LEU A 44 2.83 15.06 -7.05
C LEU A 44 3.90 15.65 -6.13
N VAL A 45 4.72 14.81 -5.49
CA VAL A 45 5.83 15.27 -4.62
C VAL A 45 6.86 16.06 -5.44
N ARG A 46 7.21 15.59 -6.64
CA ARG A 46 8.15 16.29 -7.52
C ARG A 46 7.60 17.64 -7.96
N ARG A 47 6.33 17.71 -8.36
CA ARG A 47 5.67 18.96 -8.73
C ARG A 47 5.67 19.95 -7.56
N GLN A 48 5.43 19.47 -6.35
CA GLN A 48 5.44 20.31 -5.15
C GLN A 48 6.84 20.86 -4.85
N ALA A 49 7.88 20.03 -4.89
CA ALA A 49 9.26 20.47 -4.69
C ALA A 49 9.68 21.54 -5.72
N LEU A 50 9.30 21.37 -6.98
CA LEU A 50 9.58 22.35 -8.03
C LEU A 50 8.86 23.69 -7.79
N ARG A 51 7.59 23.65 -7.34
CA ARG A 51 6.81 24.85 -7.04
C ARG A 51 7.39 25.60 -5.84
N ASP A 52 7.79 24.87 -4.81
CA ASP A 52 8.24 25.42 -3.53
C ASP A 52 9.76 25.74 -3.56
N ARG A 53 10.42 25.54 -4.72
CA ARG A 53 11.87 25.75 -4.97
C ARG A 53 12.78 25.00 -4.00
N GLU A 54 12.29 23.89 -3.45
CA GLU A 54 13.06 23.05 -2.55
C GLU A 54 13.84 21.99 -3.34
N PRO A 55 15.08 21.65 -2.92
CA PRO A 55 15.78 20.53 -3.52
C PRO A 55 14.99 19.24 -3.28
N PHE A 56 14.61 18.57 -4.37
CA PHE A 56 13.86 17.31 -4.31
C PHE A 56 14.58 16.26 -3.44
N TRP A 57 15.91 16.20 -3.53
CA TRP A 57 16.74 15.27 -2.77
C TRP A 57 17.41 15.96 -1.59
N SER A 58 16.62 16.34 -0.60
CA SER A 58 17.11 16.88 0.67
C SER A 58 17.57 15.76 1.62
N PRO A 59 18.40 16.05 2.63
CA PRO A 59 18.79 15.05 3.63
C PRO A 59 17.59 14.37 4.33
N PRO A 60 16.48 15.06 4.66
CA PRO A 60 15.25 14.43 5.13
C PRO A 60 14.62 13.46 4.11
N THR A 61 14.49 13.85 2.84
CA THR A 61 13.92 12.98 1.79
C THR A 61 14.75 11.70 1.62
N ARG A 62 16.08 11.81 1.70
CA ARG A 62 16.98 10.66 1.61
C ARG A 62 16.76 9.67 2.76
N ARG A 63 16.68 10.15 4.01
CA ARG A 63 16.43 9.29 5.18
C ARG A 63 15.07 8.59 5.11
N ILE A 64 14.03 9.30 4.66
CA ILE A 64 12.71 8.71 4.44
C ILE A 64 12.79 7.60 3.38
N THR A 65 13.47 7.87 2.27
CA THR A 65 13.61 6.90 1.18
C THR A 65 14.38 5.67 1.62
N GLU A 66 15.51 5.85 2.31
CA GLU A 66 16.32 4.76 2.86
C GLU A 66 15.54 3.91 3.87
N ALA A 67 14.66 4.53 4.67
CA ALA A 67 13.80 3.81 5.61
C ALA A 67 12.65 3.05 4.92
N LEU A 68 12.09 3.58 3.82
CA LEU A 68 11.02 2.93 3.05
C LEU A 68 11.53 1.76 2.21
N LEU A 69 12.74 1.88 1.68
CA LEU A 69 13.24 1.06 0.59
C LEU A 69 13.27 -0.46 0.91
N PRO A 70 13.74 -0.92 2.09
CA PRO A 70 13.80 -2.35 2.39
C PRO A 70 12.41 -3.02 2.34
N GLY A 71 11.40 -2.40 2.96
CA GLY A 71 10.05 -2.93 2.97
C GLY A 71 9.39 -2.91 1.58
N PHE A 72 9.64 -1.85 0.80
CA PHE A 72 9.16 -1.76 -0.57
C PHE A 72 9.80 -2.81 -1.49
N ILE A 73 11.12 -2.99 -1.43
CA ILE A 73 11.82 -4.00 -2.23
C ILE A 73 11.34 -5.40 -1.86
N ALA A 74 11.23 -5.71 -0.56
CA ALA A 74 10.71 -6.99 -0.10
C ALA A 74 9.28 -7.23 -0.60
N GLY A 75 8.41 -6.22 -0.54
CA GLY A 75 7.05 -6.30 -1.07
C GLY A 75 7.02 -6.56 -2.57
N CYS A 76 7.81 -5.83 -3.35
CA CYS A 76 7.95 -6.06 -4.79
C CYS A 76 8.47 -7.48 -5.08
N ALA A 77 9.46 -7.97 -4.32
CA ALA A 77 9.99 -9.31 -4.47
C ALA A 77 8.93 -10.39 -4.20
N VAL A 78 8.08 -10.22 -3.18
CA VAL A 78 6.93 -11.11 -2.92
C VAL A 78 5.97 -11.14 -4.11
N GLY A 79 5.66 -9.96 -4.69
CA GLY A 79 4.81 -9.86 -5.87
C GLY A 79 5.39 -10.57 -7.09
N VAL A 80 6.67 -10.31 -7.40
CA VAL A 80 7.39 -10.96 -8.49
C VAL A 80 7.49 -12.46 -8.28
N PHE A 81 7.78 -12.90 -7.05
CA PHE A 81 7.82 -14.32 -6.70
C PHE A 81 6.47 -15.00 -6.99
N LEU A 82 5.36 -14.38 -6.59
CA LEU A 82 4.04 -14.92 -6.87
C LEU A 82 3.74 -14.97 -8.37
N ILE A 83 4.15 -13.96 -9.15
CA ILE A 83 3.99 -13.94 -10.61
C ILE A 83 4.80 -15.07 -11.28
N VAL A 84 6.08 -15.21 -10.93
CA VAL A 84 7.00 -16.17 -11.57
C VAL A 84 6.66 -17.61 -11.20
N PHE A 85 6.32 -17.87 -9.93
CA PHE A 85 6.10 -19.21 -9.42
C PHE A 85 4.62 -19.57 -9.27
N HIS A 86 3.69 -18.78 -9.84
CA HIS A 86 2.23 -18.93 -9.65
C HIS A 86 1.71 -20.36 -9.90
N GLN A 87 2.29 -21.10 -10.86
CA GLN A 87 1.87 -22.46 -11.22
C GLN A 87 2.31 -23.52 -10.20
N LYS A 88 3.35 -23.24 -9.42
CA LYS A 88 3.90 -24.15 -8.40
C LYS A 88 3.29 -23.90 -7.02
N LEU A 89 2.57 -22.79 -6.87
CA LEU A 89 1.98 -22.36 -5.62
C LEU A 89 0.50 -22.74 -5.60
N GLY A 90 0.01 -23.18 -4.44
CA GLY A 90 -1.43 -23.22 -4.18
C GLY A 90 -2.04 -21.81 -4.17
N VAL A 91 -3.30 -21.66 -3.78
CA VAL A 91 -3.95 -20.35 -3.68
C VAL A 91 -3.21 -19.47 -2.66
N ALA A 92 -2.47 -18.47 -3.13
CA ALA A 92 -1.55 -17.66 -2.33
C ALA A 92 -1.90 -16.16 -2.33
N THR A 93 -3.04 -15.78 -2.94
CA THR A 93 -3.53 -14.41 -3.07
C THR A 93 -3.71 -13.71 -1.72
N TRP A 94 -4.30 -14.40 -0.74
CA TRP A 94 -4.45 -13.89 0.64
C TRP A 94 -3.10 -13.64 1.32
N HIS A 95 -2.21 -14.63 1.31
CA HIS A 95 -0.89 -14.56 1.93
C HIS A 95 -0.04 -13.44 1.31
N CYS A 96 -0.11 -13.27 0.00
CA CYS A 96 0.54 -12.17 -0.71
C CYS A 96 0.00 -10.80 -0.27
N SER A 97 -1.32 -10.67 -0.14
CA SER A 97 -1.98 -9.44 0.35
C SER A 97 -1.50 -9.09 1.76
N VAL A 98 -1.52 -10.08 2.66
CA VAL A 98 -1.08 -9.91 4.05
C VAL A 98 0.40 -9.54 4.12
N ALA A 99 1.26 -10.21 3.35
CA ALA A 99 2.67 -9.90 3.27
C ALA A 99 2.91 -8.45 2.80
N TRP A 100 2.21 -8.02 1.75
CA TRP A 100 2.29 -6.63 1.29
C TRP A 100 1.82 -5.62 2.33
N ILE A 101 0.74 -5.88 3.05
CA ILE A 101 0.24 -5.00 4.11
C ILE A 101 1.27 -4.85 5.23
N ILE A 102 1.86 -5.96 5.69
CA ILE A 102 2.86 -5.96 6.76
C ILE A 102 4.14 -5.26 6.31
N LEU A 103 4.65 -5.56 5.12
CA LEU A 103 5.89 -4.97 4.59
C LEU A 103 5.71 -3.47 4.31
N TYR A 104 4.59 -3.08 3.73
CA TYR A 104 4.26 -1.67 3.52
C TYR A 104 4.06 -0.92 4.85
N GLY A 105 3.33 -1.52 5.80
CA GLY A 105 3.18 -0.98 7.15
C GLY A 105 4.52 -0.81 7.87
N SER A 106 5.43 -1.77 7.71
CA SER A 106 6.79 -1.71 8.27
C SER A 106 7.61 -0.58 7.64
N ALA A 107 7.53 -0.43 6.31
CA ALA A 107 8.16 0.68 5.60
C ALA A 107 7.63 2.04 6.12
N LEU A 108 6.31 2.20 6.24
CA LEU A 108 5.72 3.43 6.77
C LEU A 108 6.06 3.67 8.24
N ASN A 109 6.12 2.63 9.07
CA ASN A 109 6.54 2.75 10.46
C ASN A 109 7.98 3.26 10.57
N ALA A 110 8.90 2.72 9.76
CA ALA A 110 10.29 3.17 9.71
C ALA A 110 10.42 4.61 9.17
N ALA A 111 9.69 4.95 8.11
CA ALA A 111 9.65 6.32 7.57
C ALA A 111 9.01 7.33 8.54
N GLY A 112 8.14 6.85 9.44
CA GLY A 112 7.47 7.63 10.46
C GLY A 112 8.40 8.38 11.41
N PHE A 113 9.63 7.91 11.60
CA PHE A 113 10.64 8.60 12.42
C PHE A 113 11.17 9.89 11.78
N PHE A 114 10.98 10.06 10.47
CA PHE A 114 11.51 11.19 9.69
C PHE A 114 10.41 12.08 9.09
N THR A 115 9.14 11.84 9.43
CA THR A 115 7.98 12.55 8.87
C THR A 115 7.09 13.14 9.96
N PRO A 116 6.19 14.11 9.63
CA PRO A 116 5.25 14.67 10.59
C PRO A 116 4.41 13.61 11.32
N ARG A 117 3.95 13.95 12.53
CA ARG A 117 3.23 13.06 13.45
C ARG A 117 2.05 12.36 12.74
N GLY A 118 2.01 11.03 12.82
CA GLY A 118 0.89 10.22 12.34
C GLY A 118 1.30 9.07 11.42
N ILE A 119 2.27 9.29 10.51
CA ILE A 119 2.65 8.27 9.51
C ILE A 119 3.19 7.00 10.19
N GLY A 120 4.01 7.16 11.23
CA GLY A 120 4.52 6.02 12.01
C GLY A 120 3.44 5.28 12.80
N LEU A 121 2.36 5.96 13.23
CA LEU A 121 1.22 5.29 13.87
C LEU A 121 0.41 4.51 12.84
N PHE A 122 0.15 5.12 11.68
CA PHE A 122 -0.53 4.48 10.57
C PHE A 122 0.21 3.21 10.10
N GLY A 123 1.54 3.27 9.98
CA GLY A 123 2.38 2.10 9.70
C GLY A 123 2.21 0.98 10.73
N ARG A 124 2.21 1.30 12.03
CA ARG A 124 1.95 0.32 13.10
C ARG A 124 0.56 -0.29 13.01
N THR A 125 -0.47 0.51 12.73
CA THR A 125 -1.83 0.00 12.53
C THR A 125 -1.89 -0.98 11.37
N LEU A 126 -1.19 -0.70 10.25
CA LEU A 126 -1.12 -1.63 9.13
C LEU A 126 -0.41 -2.93 9.47
N VAL A 127 0.71 -2.88 10.22
CA VAL A 127 1.40 -4.10 10.68
C VAL A 127 0.48 -4.95 11.55
N LEU A 128 -0.17 -4.35 12.55
CA LEU A 128 -1.09 -5.07 13.43
C LEU A 128 -2.28 -5.65 12.67
N LEU A 129 -2.85 -4.89 11.74
CA LEU A 129 -3.94 -5.35 10.87
C LEU A 129 -3.50 -6.52 9.99
N GLY A 130 -2.31 -6.44 9.38
CA GLY A 130 -1.75 -7.53 8.59
C GLY A 130 -1.54 -8.81 9.42
N CYS A 131 -1.01 -8.67 10.65
CA CYS A 131 -0.88 -9.80 11.57
C CYS A 131 -2.25 -10.41 11.92
N ALA A 132 -3.27 -9.59 12.19
CA ALA A 132 -4.62 -10.09 12.44
C ALA A 132 -5.22 -10.81 11.22
N LEU A 133 -5.01 -10.27 10.01
CA LEU A 133 -5.45 -10.88 8.76
C LEU A 133 -4.76 -12.21 8.45
N LEU A 134 -3.54 -12.42 8.94
CA LEU A 134 -2.86 -13.72 8.85
C LEU A 134 -3.68 -14.83 9.53
N PHE A 135 -4.19 -14.57 10.73
CA PHE A 135 -5.03 -15.52 11.47
C PHE A 135 -6.45 -15.59 10.91
N ALA A 136 -6.98 -14.47 10.41
CA ALA A 136 -8.32 -14.42 9.81
C ALA A 136 -8.46 -15.31 8.57
N TYR A 137 -7.35 -15.70 7.91
CA TYR A 137 -7.35 -16.66 6.82
C TYR A 137 -8.14 -17.94 7.14
N TYR A 138 -7.96 -18.48 8.35
CA TYR A 138 -8.62 -19.72 8.79
C TYR A 138 -10.11 -19.56 9.08
N LEU A 139 -10.61 -18.32 9.10
CA LEU A 139 -12.01 -18.00 9.34
C LEU A 139 -12.78 -17.75 8.03
N VAL A 140 -12.09 -17.63 6.90
CA VAL A 140 -12.71 -17.36 5.60
C VAL A 140 -12.98 -18.68 4.87
N PRO A 141 -14.25 -19.09 4.71
CA PRO A 141 -14.58 -20.30 3.95
C PRO A 141 -14.46 -20.04 2.45
N GLY A 142 -13.95 -21.04 1.70
CA GLY A 142 -13.98 -21.04 0.24
C GLY A 142 -12.79 -20.33 -0.44
N ASP A 143 -13.01 -19.85 -1.67
CA ASP A 143 -11.97 -19.16 -2.45
C ASP A 143 -11.65 -17.79 -1.87
N VAL A 144 -10.45 -17.66 -1.31
CA VAL A 144 -9.95 -16.44 -0.69
C VAL A 144 -9.54 -15.36 -1.70
N THR A 145 -9.55 -15.64 -3.01
CA THR A 145 -9.09 -14.70 -4.04
C THR A 145 -9.96 -13.45 -4.10
N VAL A 146 -11.28 -13.61 -4.06
CA VAL A 146 -12.22 -12.47 -4.02
C VAL A 146 -12.04 -11.69 -2.71
N ALA A 147 -11.93 -12.39 -1.58
CA ALA A 147 -11.70 -11.78 -0.29
C ALA A 147 -10.37 -10.99 -0.25
N ALA A 148 -9.31 -11.50 -0.90
CA ALA A 148 -8.02 -10.83 -1.04
C ALA A 148 -8.14 -9.51 -1.83
N HIS A 149 -8.95 -9.46 -2.89
CA HIS A 149 -9.22 -8.19 -3.59
C HIS A 149 -9.90 -7.16 -2.67
N TYR A 150 -10.86 -7.58 -1.86
CA TYR A 150 -11.51 -6.68 -0.89
C TYR A 150 -10.57 -6.24 0.22
N VAL A 151 -9.69 -7.12 0.71
CA VAL A 151 -8.64 -6.76 1.68
C VAL A 151 -7.72 -5.69 1.10
N MET A 152 -7.22 -5.90 -0.12
CA MET A 152 -6.36 -4.93 -0.81
C MET A 152 -7.07 -3.60 -1.04
N GLY A 153 -8.33 -3.61 -1.50
CA GLY A 153 -9.13 -2.41 -1.70
C GLY A 153 -9.46 -1.65 -0.41
N SER A 154 -9.74 -2.38 0.67
CA SER A 154 -10.03 -1.79 1.98
C SER A 154 -8.78 -1.15 2.56
N VAL A 155 -7.65 -1.85 2.52
CA VAL A 155 -6.40 -1.38 3.13
C VAL A 155 -5.71 -0.34 2.26
N PHE A 156 -5.45 -0.61 0.99
CA PHE A 156 -4.75 0.31 0.09
C PHE A 156 -5.65 1.36 -0.56
N GLY A 157 -6.97 1.19 -0.49
CA GLY A 157 -7.95 2.17 -0.95
C GLY A 157 -8.59 2.97 0.19
N VAL A 158 -9.56 2.37 0.86
CA VAL A 158 -10.42 3.06 1.84
C VAL A 158 -9.62 3.62 3.01
N LEU A 159 -8.78 2.81 3.64
CA LEU A 159 -7.99 3.24 4.81
C LEU A 159 -7.00 4.37 4.43
N HIS A 160 -6.39 4.30 3.24
CA HIS A 160 -5.51 5.37 2.73
C HIS A 160 -6.27 6.66 2.40
N LEU A 161 -7.51 6.56 1.91
CA LEU A 161 -8.40 7.71 1.74
C LEU A 161 -8.76 8.35 3.07
N LEU A 162 -9.24 7.56 4.03
CA LEU A 162 -9.61 8.03 5.37
C LEU A 162 -8.44 8.71 6.05
N TYR A 163 -7.24 8.12 5.98
CA TYR A 163 -6.03 8.71 6.53
C TYR A 163 -5.61 10.00 5.78
N GLY A 164 -5.79 10.03 4.45
CA GLY A 164 -5.59 11.24 3.66
C GLY A 164 -6.52 12.39 4.05
N PHE A 165 -7.80 12.09 4.31
CA PHE A 165 -8.76 13.07 4.82
C PHE A 165 -8.38 13.54 6.23
N TYR A 166 -8.01 12.62 7.12
CA TYR A 166 -7.54 12.95 8.46
C TYR A 166 -6.34 13.91 8.45
N LEU A 167 -5.35 13.67 7.58
CA LEU A 167 -4.22 14.58 7.40
C LEU A 167 -4.66 15.95 6.86
N TYR A 168 -5.54 15.98 5.86
CA TYR A 168 -6.04 17.23 5.29
C TYR A 168 -6.70 18.13 6.33
N PHE A 169 -7.56 17.56 7.20
CA PHE A 169 -8.23 18.34 8.24
C PHE A 169 -7.30 18.71 9.40
N SER A 170 -6.40 17.82 9.80
CA SER A 170 -5.48 18.08 10.92
C SER A 170 -4.41 19.13 10.57
N GLU A 171 -3.91 19.14 9.33
CA GLU A 171 -2.97 20.18 8.86
C GLU A 171 -3.66 21.54 8.64
N ARG A 172 -4.93 21.55 8.20
CA ARG A 172 -5.71 22.79 8.03
C ARG A 172 -5.97 23.50 9.36
N LYS A 173 -6.26 22.77 10.43
CA LYS A 173 -6.48 23.34 11.77
C LYS A 173 -5.24 24.00 12.38
N ARG A 174 -4.03 23.71 11.87
CA ARG A 174 -2.78 24.24 12.42
C ARG A 174 -2.32 25.56 11.78
N ARG A 175 -3.00 26.02 10.73
CA ARG A 175 -2.74 27.29 10.03
C ARG A 175 -3.74 28.40 10.36
N VAL A 176 -4.67 28.14 11.28
CA VAL A 176 -5.63 29.10 11.85
C VAL A 176 -5.19 29.37 13.28
#